data_AF-A0A8I0KNL9-F1
#
_entry.id   AF-A0A8I0KNL9-F1
#
_cell.length_a   1.000
_cell.length_b   1.000
_cell.length_c   1.000
_cell.angle_alpha   90.00
_cell.angle_beta   90.00
_cell.angle_gamma   90.00
#
_symmetry.space_group_name_H-M   'P 1'
#
loop_
_entity.id
_entity.type
_entity.pdbx_description
1 polymer ?
#
loop_
_entity_poly.entity_id
_entity_poly.type
_entity_poly.pdbx_seq_one_letter_code
_entity_poly.pdbx_strand_id
1 'polypeptide(L)'
;MPEARRAGERGPYAGGVARREAILDATVDMVAEVGYHGLSMRDVARRVGISHPGVIYHFPSKDVLLMSVIERYEERLNFKVSSLADMAPFEVFEAFIELANSLGNSQTIVEMECMLTVEASASVHPAHDHFAARFAGLQEVLTDAFTKLESQGMLNTVAQPRQLAYQLLAQWYGLQIQWLYATDEIPVNAVLTQTVLAALDFTKEGVLETVLASSFSSPEAIAIVQRSTGLSLSDMLQRGLLKLTHDNLKRYGLAEVPPEIIDKIVHSGILTSEDLAYAQDNRAFSIEFLGRMVVNGVLTTDEYTVLSDLGIVPAEAVAALTAVMAAGAMQAQPQK
;
A
#
# COMPACT_ATOMS: atom_id res chain seq x y z
N MET A 1 19.83 8.31 -50.45
CA MET A 1 20.48 7.31 -49.57
C MET A 1 20.97 8.03 -48.32
N PRO A 2 20.30 7.91 -47.16
CA PRO A 2 20.79 8.47 -45.91
C PRO A 2 21.77 7.50 -45.22
N GLU A 3 22.85 8.05 -44.68
CA GLU A 3 23.93 7.32 -44.01
C GLU A 3 23.47 6.71 -42.68
N ALA A 4 23.89 5.47 -42.44
CA ALA A 4 23.62 4.71 -41.22
C ALA A 4 24.43 5.26 -40.03
N ARG A 5 23.73 5.65 -38.95
CA ARG A 5 24.35 5.98 -37.66
C ARG A 5 24.92 4.71 -37.02
N ARG A 6 26.22 4.72 -36.68
CA ARG A 6 26.89 3.65 -35.93
C ARG A 6 26.40 3.63 -34.48
N ALA A 7 25.99 2.46 -34.03
CA ALA A 7 25.76 2.14 -32.63
C ALA A 7 27.12 2.01 -31.92
N GLY A 8 27.41 2.89 -30.96
CA GLY A 8 28.59 2.76 -30.11
C GLY A 8 29.21 4.06 -29.65
N GLU A 9 28.45 4.94 -28.99
CA GLU A 9 29.00 6.02 -28.16
C GLU A 9 27.98 6.38 -27.07
N ARG A 10 27.86 5.51 -26.05
CA ARG A 10 27.30 5.90 -24.75
C ARG A 10 28.47 6.45 -23.95
N GLY A 11 28.46 7.75 -23.64
CA GLY A 11 29.61 8.45 -23.05
C GLY A 11 30.07 7.91 -21.68
N PRO A 12 31.27 8.29 -21.21
CA PRO A 12 31.89 7.82 -19.95
C PRO A 12 30.96 7.95 -18.73
N TYR A 13 30.10 8.96 -18.75
CA TYR A 13 29.11 9.25 -17.71
C TYR A 13 28.04 8.16 -17.57
N ALA A 14 27.53 7.63 -18.69
CA ALA A 14 26.51 6.58 -18.67
C ALA A 14 27.04 5.25 -18.10
N GLY A 15 28.30 4.92 -18.38
CA GLY A 15 28.98 3.76 -17.79
C GLY A 15 29.29 3.93 -16.31
N GLY A 16 29.65 5.15 -15.88
CA GLY A 16 29.90 5.48 -14.47
C GLY A 16 28.64 5.43 -13.61
N VAL A 17 27.50 5.96 -14.09
CA VAL A 17 26.22 5.90 -13.38
C VAL A 17 25.73 4.46 -13.26
N ALA A 18 25.75 3.68 -14.35
CA ALA A 18 25.34 2.28 -14.31
C ALA A 18 26.19 1.44 -13.33
N ARG A 19 27.49 1.76 -13.22
CA ARG A 19 28.39 1.08 -12.28
C ARG A 19 28.14 1.49 -10.84
N ARG A 20 27.86 2.76 -10.59
CA ARG A 20 27.47 3.24 -9.25
C ARG A 20 26.21 2.53 -8.75
N GLU A 21 25.19 2.41 -9.61
CA GLU A 21 23.95 1.71 -9.24
C GLU A 21 24.15 0.22 -8.97
N ALA A 22 24.94 -0.47 -9.80
CA ALA A 22 25.26 -1.89 -9.58
C ALA A 22 25.98 -2.12 -8.25
N ILE A 23 26.85 -1.20 -7.82
CA ILE A 23 27.51 -1.26 -6.51
C ILE A 23 26.49 -1.12 -5.38
N LEU A 24 25.55 -0.18 -5.49
CA LEU A 24 24.55 0.03 -4.46
C LEU A 24 23.57 -1.14 -4.37
N ASP A 25 23.14 -1.72 -5.49
CA ASP A 25 22.29 -2.92 -5.51
C ASP A 25 22.98 -4.11 -4.83
N ALA A 26 24.23 -4.40 -5.20
CA ALA A 26 25.00 -5.46 -4.55
C ALA A 26 25.23 -5.21 -3.05
N THR A 27 25.25 -3.94 -2.64
CA THR A 27 25.41 -3.57 -1.22
C THR A 27 24.12 -3.79 -0.44
N VAL A 28 22.95 -3.48 -1.02
CA VAL A 28 21.64 -3.76 -0.41
C VAL A 28 21.53 -5.26 -0.09
N ASP A 29 21.80 -6.12 -1.07
CA ASP A 29 21.79 -7.58 -0.86
C ASP A 29 22.73 -8.01 0.26
N MET A 30 23.96 -7.47 0.27
CA MET A 30 24.94 -7.83 1.29
C MET A 30 24.55 -7.35 2.69
N VAL A 31 23.96 -6.16 2.83
CA VAL A 31 23.51 -5.68 4.14
C VAL A 31 22.32 -6.51 4.63
N ALA A 32 21.40 -6.88 3.75
CA ALA A 32 20.31 -7.81 4.08
C ALA A 32 20.84 -9.18 4.55
N GLU A 33 21.88 -9.70 3.91
CA GLU A 33 22.47 -11.02 4.23
C GLU A 33 23.32 -11.03 5.51
N VAL A 34 24.18 -10.02 5.71
CA VAL A 34 25.24 -10.05 6.74
C VAL A 34 25.35 -8.80 7.61
N GLY A 35 24.44 -7.84 7.43
CA GLY A 35 24.44 -6.57 8.16
C GLY A 35 25.59 -5.64 7.78
N TYR A 36 25.60 -4.44 8.37
CA TYR A 36 26.70 -3.49 8.24
C TYR A 36 28.00 -4.10 8.75
N HIS A 37 28.01 -4.81 9.88
CA HIS A 37 29.30 -5.31 10.41
C HIS A 37 29.96 -6.34 9.48
N GLY A 38 29.16 -7.21 8.83
CA GLY A 38 29.64 -8.17 7.83
C GLY A 38 29.96 -7.58 6.45
N LEU A 39 29.46 -6.38 6.13
CA LEU A 39 29.68 -5.74 4.82
C LEU A 39 31.18 -5.49 4.54
N SER A 40 31.61 -5.83 3.32
CA SER A 40 33.00 -5.73 2.88
C SER A 40 33.09 -5.13 1.47
N MET A 41 33.81 -4.01 1.36
CA MET A 41 34.03 -3.31 0.08
C MET A 41 34.71 -4.18 -0.99
N ARG A 42 35.45 -5.22 -0.58
CA ARG A 42 36.07 -6.18 -1.51
C ARG A 42 35.08 -7.23 -1.99
N ASP A 43 34.18 -7.67 -1.12
CA ASP A 43 33.17 -8.65 -1.47
C ASP A 43 32.08 -8.01 -2.34
N VAL A 44 31.72 -6.73 -2.08
CA VAL A 44 30.91 -5.91 -3.00
C VAL A 44 31.57 -5.82 -4.37
N ALA A 45 32.87 -5.50 -4.43
CA ALA A 45 33.61 -5.43 -5.70
C ALA A 45 33.54 -6.76 -6.47
N ARG A 46 33.68 -7.89 -5.75
CA ARG A 46 33.59 -9.24 -6.33
C ARG A 46 32.19 -9.53 -6.86
N ARG A 47 31.12 -9.17 -6.13
CA ARG A 47 29.72 -9.39 -6.53
C ARG A 47 29.36 -8.59 -7.78
N VAL A 48 29.89 -7.37 -7.90
CA VAL A 48 29.69 -6.49 -9.07
C VAL A 48 30.60 -6.87 -10.26
N GLY A 49 31.68 -7.61 -10.02
CA GLY A 49 32.67 -7.98 -11.05
C GLY A 49 33.64 -6.84 -11.40
N ILE A 50 33.99 -5.98 -10.43
CA ILE A 50 34.96 -4.89 -10.59
C ILE A 50 36.10 -4.98 -9.59
N SER A 51 37.14 -4.18 -9.80
CA SER A 51 38.27 -4.12 -8.87
C SER A 51 37.90 -3.36 -7.59
N HIS A 52 38.56 -3.68 -6.47
CA HIS A 52 38.37 -2.96 -5.21
C HIS A 52 38.67 -1.45 -5.32
N PRO A 53 39.74 -0.99 -6.00
CA PRO A 53 39.91 0.43 -6.31
C PRO A 53 38.76 1.02 -7.13
N GLY A 54 38.12 0.20 -7.99
CA GLY A 54 36.93 0.61 -8.75
C GLY A 54 35.72 0.91 -7.86
N VAL A 55 35.51 0.17 -6.77
CA VAL A 55 34.49 0.51 -5.76
C VAL A 55 34.90 1.77 -5.00
N ILE A 56 36.16 1.86 -4.54
CA ILE A 56 36.66 3.02 -3.78
C ILE A 56 36.53 4.33 -4.58
N TYR A 57 36.70 4.27 -5.91
CA TYR A 57 36.50 5.41 -6.79
C TYR A 57 35.09 6.01 -6.68
N HIS A 58 34.07 5.16 -6.52
CA HIS A 58 32.68 5.61 -6.36
C HIS A 58 32.31 5.90 -4.90
N PHE A 59 32.82 5.09 -3.97
CA PHE A 59 32.50 5.15 -2.55
C PHE A 59 33.79 5.03 -1.74
N PRO A 60 34.34 6.16 -1.23
CA PRO A 60 35.66 6.18 -0.59
C PRO A 60 35.77 5.31 0.67
N SER A 61 34.66 5.03 1.34
CA SER A 61 34.60 4.20 2.55
C SER A 61 33.34 3.34 2.59
N LYS A 62 33.36 2.34 3.49
CA LYS A 62 32.21 1.49 3.81
C LYS A 62 31.03 2.29 4.37
N ASP A 63 31.31 3.28 5.21
CA ASP A 63 30.33 4.17 5.82
C ASP A 63 29.64 5.03 4.75
N VAL A 64 30.41 5.61 3.82
CA VAL A 64 29.87 6.39 2.70
C VAL A 64 29.03 5.50 1.78
N LEU A 65 29.46 4.26 1.54
CA LEU A 65 28.69 3.29 0.77
C LEU A 65 27.36 2.96 1.45
N LEU A 66 27.36 2.69 2.76
CA LEU A 66 26.14 2.41 3.53
C LEU A 66 25.18 3.60 3.50
N MET A 67 25.65 4.81 3.80
CA MET A 67 24.79 6.00 3.79
C MET A 67 24.22 6.26 2.39
N SER A 68 25.01 6.04 1.33
CA SER A 68 24.51 6.14 -0.05
C SER A 68 23.43 5.12 -0.39
N VAL A 69 23.47 3.93 0.22
CA VAL A 69 22.40 2.93 0.07
C VAL A 69 21.13 3.41 0.77
N ILE A 70 21.23 3.88 2.02
CA ILE A 70 20.11 4.39 2.82
C ILE A 70 19.44 5.57 2.09
N GLU A 71 20.21 6.57 1.68
CA GLU A 71 19.71 7.76 0.98
C GLU A 71 18.99 7.38 -0.32
N ARG A 72 19.61 6.54 -1.16
CA ARG A 72 18.99 6.09 -2.43
C ARG A 72 17.66 5.37 -2.17
N TYR A 73 17.62 4.56 -1.13
CA TYR A 73 16.45 3.79 -0.80
C TYR A 73 15.31 4.69 -0.27
N GLU A 74 15.59 5.63 0.61
CA GLU A 74 14.60 6.61 1.09
C GLU A 74 14.08 7.51 -0.04
N GLU A 75 14.94 7.90 -0.98
CA GLU A 75 14.54 8.60 -2.20
C GLU A 75 13.56 7.79 -3.06
N ARG A 76 13.79 6.48 -3.22
CA ARG A 76 12.90 5.59 -3.99
C ARG A 76 11.55 5.39 -3.33
N LEU A 77 11.49 5.43 -1.99
CA LEU A 77 10.23 5.37 -1.25
C LEU A 77 9.45 6.68 -1.27
N ASN A 78 10.07 7.78 -1.71
CA ASN A 78 9.49 9.12 -1.67
C ASN A 78 8.93 9.49 -0.28
N PHE A 79 9.57 8.98 0.78
CA PHE A 79 9.12 9.16 2.15
C PHE A 79 10.05 10.12 2.89
N LYS A 80 9.51 11.25 3.33
CA LYS A 80 10.24 12.21 4.17
C LYS A 80 9.39 12.53 5.38
N VAL A 81 9.90 12.26 6.58
CA VAL A 81 9.18 12.57 7.83
C VAL A 81 8.75 14.03 7.88
N SER A 82 9.60 14.95 7.40
CA SER A 82 9.29 16.38 7.34
C SER A 82 8.08 16.74 6.49
N SER A 83 7.72 15.94 5.47
CA SER A 83 6.54 16.23 4.64
C SER A 83 5.23 15.88 5.35
N LEU A 84 5.28 15.16 6.46
CA LEU A 84 4.09 14.74 7.21
C LEU A 84 3.65 15.76 8.27
N ALA A 85 4.53 16.68 8.68
CA ALA A 85 4.28 17.56 9.82
C ALA A 85 3.02 18.43 9.65
N ASP A 86 2.75 18.89 8.43
CA ASP A 86 1.64 19.80 8.11
C ASP A 86 0.36 19.07 7.67
N MET A 87 0.38 17.73 7.60
CA MET A 87 -0.76 16.93 7.14
C MET A 87 -1.87 16.84 8.21
N ALA A 88 -3.09 16.56 7.74
CA ALA A 88 -4.19 16.16 8.60
C ALA A 88 -3.91 14.80 9.25
N PRO A 89 -4.50 14.48 10.43
CA PRO A 89 -4.16 13.24 11.15
C PRO A 89 -4.32 11.97 10.31
N PHE A 90 -5.40 11.84 9.55
CA PHE A 90 -5.65 10.67 8.72
C PHE A 90 -4.71 10.57 7.50
N GLU A 91 -4.29 11.70 6.95
CA GLU A 91 -3.28 11.74 5.89
C GLU A 91 -1.91 11.27 6.41
N VAL A 92 -1.55 11.64 7.66
CA VAL A 92 -0.34 11.13 8.32
C VAL A 92 -0.39 9.62 8.47
N PHE A 93 -1.51 9.09 9.00
CA PHE A 93 -1.64 7.65 9.17
C PHE A 93 -1.64 6.90 7.83
N GLU A 94 -2.18 7.51 6.77
CA GLU A 94 -2.22 6.90 5.44
C GLU A 94 -0.81 6.82 4.90
N ALA A 95 -0.09 7.94 4.87
CA ALA A 95 1.29 7.99 4.39
C ALA A 95 2.19 7.02 5.17
N PHE A 96 1.93 6.85 6.47
CA PHE A 96 2.60 5.84 7.28
C PHE A 96 2.27 4.43 6.79
N ILE A 97 1.00 4.04 6.65
CA ILE A 97 0.62 2.69 6.19
C ILE A 97 1.07 2.42 4.75
N GLU A 98 1.01 3.42 3.86
CA GLU A 98 1.52 3.33 2.48
C GLU A 98 3.04 3.09 2.45
N LEU A 99 3.78 3.70 3.37
CA LEU A 99 5.19 3.38 3.55
C LEU A 99 5.33 1.88 3.89
N ALA A 100 4.51 1.32 4.78
CA ALA A 100 4.60 -0.09 5.18
C ALA A 100 4.41 -1.01 3.98
N ASN A 101 3.40 -0.67 3.17
CA ASN A 101 3.11 -1.37 1.93
C ASN A 101 4.26 -1.28 0.93
N SER A 102 4.84 -0.09 0.78
CA SER A 102 5.97 0.14 -0.13
C SER A 102 7.20 -0.68 0.26
N LEU A 103 7.44 -0.85 1.57
CA LEU A 103 8.50 -1.73 2.09
C LEU A 103 8.20 -3.20 1.81
N GLY A 104 6.96 -3.64 2.03
CA GLY A 104 6.53 -5.03 1.83
C GLY A 104 6.66 -5.54 0.39
N ASN A 105 6.83 -4.65 -0.59
CA ASN A 105 7.05 -5.05 -2.00
C ASN A 105 8.43 -5.64 -2.27
N SER A 106 9.37 -5.60 -1.32
CA SER A 106 10.70 -6.17 -1.49
C SER A 106 11.20 -6.80 -0.19
N GLN A 107 11.30 -8.14 -0.19
CA GLN A 107 11.81 -8.88 0.97
C GLN A 107 13.23 -8.44 1.37
N THR A 108 14.14 -8.27 0.40
CA THR A 108 15.52 -7.84 0.66
C THR A 108 15.59 -6.46 1.33
N ILE A 109 14.68 -5.57 1.00
CA ILE A 109 14.57 -4.26 1.66
C ILE A 109 14.12 -4.41 3.12
N VAL A 110 13.11 -5.25 3.38
CA VAL A 110 12.63 -5.50 4.74
C VAL A 110 13.71 -6.15 5.60
N GLU A 111 14.48 -7.09 5.03
CA GLU A 111 15.64 -7.72 5.67
C GLU A 111 16.71 -6.67 6.04
N MET A 112 17.07 -5.81 5.08
CA MET A 112 18.02 -4.71 5.30
C MET A 112 17.53 -3.76 6.39
N GLU A 113 16.26 -3.34 6.37
CA GLU A 113 15.66 -2.46 7.39
C GLU A 113 15.70 -3.10 8.79
N CYS A 114 15.35 -4.38 8.90
CA CYS A 114 15.41 -5.11 10.17
C CYS A 114 16.84 -5.16 10.71
N MET A 115 17.82 -5.46 9.86
CA MET A 115 19.23 -5.50 10.24
C MET A 115 19.73 -4.12 10.70
N LEU A 116 19.53 -3.09 9.87
CA LEU A 116 20.05 -1.75 10.15
C LEU A 116 19.35 -1.10 11.35
N THR A 117 18.05 -1.32 11.54
CA THR A 117 17.32 -0.78 12.69
C THR A 117 17.92 -1.26 14.02
N VAL A 118 18.40 -2.51 14.06
CA VAL A 118 19.05 -3.07 15.27
C VAL A 118 20.49 -2.59 15.38
N GLU A 119 21.30 -2.71 14.31
CA GLU A 119 22.72 -2.32 14.35
C GLU A 119 22.92 -0.83 14.62
N ALA A 120 22.07 0.03 14.03
CA ALA A 120 22.13 1.48 14.21
C ALA A 120 21.70 1.93 15.61
N SER A 121 21.16 1.05 16.47
CA SER A 121 20.90 1.38 17.87
C SER A 121 22.18 1.64 18.68
N ALA A 122 23.31 1.09 18.23
CA ALA A 122 24.62 1.35 18.84
C ALA A 122 25.15 2.72 18.39
N SER A 123 25.54 3.57 19.34
CA SER A 123 26.03 4.93 19.07
C SER A 123 27.32 5.01 18.23
N VAL A 124 28.03 3.90 18.08
CA VAL A 124 29.23 3.79 17.24
C VAL A 124 28.93 3.46 15.78
N HIS A 125 27.69 3.08 15.46
CA HIS A 125 27.28 2.75 14.10
C HIS A 125 27.19 4.04 13.25
N PRO A 126 27.70 4.06 12.01
CA PRO A 126 27.74 5.28 11.20
C PRO A 126 26.35 5.85 10.86
N ALA A 127 25.33 5.00 10.83
CA ALA A 127 23.94 5.42 10.60
C ALA A 127 23.16 5.72 11.90
N HIS A 128 23.81 5.74 13.08
CA HIS A 128 23.12 5.93 14.36
C HIS A 128 22.28 7.22 14.39
N ASP A 129 22.91 8.37 14.09
CA ASP A 129 22.24 9.66 14.14
C ASP A 129 21.10 9.76 13.12
N HIS A 130 21.26 9.14 11.94
CA HIS A 130 20.23 9.08 10.91
C HIS A 130 18.99 8.34 11.40
N PHE A 131 19.17 7.12 11.90
CA PHE A 131 18.04 6.33 12.42
C PHE A 131 17.44 6.98 13.67
N ALA A 132 18.26 7.53 14.58
CA ALA A 132 17.76 8.25 15.76
C ALA A 132 16.88 9.44 15.38
N ALA A 133 17.29 10.24 14.39
CA ALA A 133 16.48 11.34 13.85
C ALA A 133 15.18 10.85 13.20
N ARG A 134 15.25 9.76 12.41
CA ARG A 134 14.08 9.12 11.79
C ARG A 134 13.07 8.66 12.85
N PHE A 135 13.52 7.95 13.88
CA PHE A 135 12.70 7.49 14.99
C PHE A 135 12.04 8.64 15.75
N ALA A 136 12.83 9.67 16.10
CA ALA A 136 12.33 10.83 16.82
C ALA A 136 11.25 11.57 16.01
N GLY A 137 11.51 11.80 14.72
CA GLY A 137 10.58 12.51 13.85
C GLY A 137 9.29 11.71 13.57
N LEU A 138 9.39 10.40 13.32
CA LEU A 138 8.20 9.54 13.17
C LEU A 138 7.35 9.57 14.44
N GLN A 139 8.00 9.50 15.60
CA GLN A 139 7.32 9.54 16.89
C GLN A 139 6.63 10.89 17.13
N GLU A 140 7.28 12.00 16.78
CA GLU A 140 6.72 13.35 16.88
C GLU A 140 5.49 13.51 15.99
N VAL A 141 5.62 13.19 14.70
CA VAL A 141 4.53 13.30 13.71
C VAL A 141 3.30 12.46 14.11
N LEU A 142 3.52 11.20 14.53
CA LEU A 142 2.42 10.34 14.97
C LEU A 142 1.79 10.82 16.28
N THR A 143 2.60 11.34 17.21
CA THR A 143 2.11 11.92 18.47
C THR A 143 1.22 13.13 18.17
N ASP A 144 1.63 13.99 17.25
CA ASP A 144 0.87 15.17 16.84
C ASP A 144 -0.44 14.79 16.15
N ALA A 145 -0.44 13.77 15.29
CA ALA A 145 -1.65 13.24 14.67
C ALA A 145 -2.67 12.74 15.73
N PHE A 146 -2.23 11.93 16.68
CA PHE A 146 -3.10 11.48 17.78
C PHE A 146 -3.52 12.63 18.70
N THR A 147 -2.67 13.63 18.93
CA THR A 147 -3.00 14.81 19.76
C THR A 147 -4.08 15.65 19.10
N LYS A 148 -4.01 15.84 17.77
CA LYS A 148 -5.06 16.51 16.99
C LYS A 148 -6.40 15.75 17.12
N LEU A 149 -6.40 14.42 17.00
CA LEU A 149 -7.61 13.61 17.21
C LEU A 149 -8.16 13.70 18.64
N GLU A 150 -7.28 13.67 19.65
CA GLU A 150 -7.67 13.83 21.07
C GLU A 150 -8.34 15.19 21.30
N SER A 151 -7.76 16.27 20.76
CA SER A 151 -8.29 17.63 20.89
C SER A 151 -9.68 17.80 20.25
N GLN A 152 -9.99 16.97 19.26
CA GLN A 152 -11.30 16.90 18.59
C GLN A 152 -12.26 15.94 19.31
N GLY A 153 -11.83 15.30 20.40
CA GLY A 153 -12.62 14.32 21.15
C GLY A 153 -12.90 13.03 20.37
N MET A 154 -12.09 12.71 19.36
CA MET A 154 -12.29 11.58 18.45
C MET A 154 -11.70 10.27 18.96
N LEU A 155 -10.98 10.26 20.09
CA LEU A 155 -10.37 9.05 20.64
C LEU A 155 -11.29 8.35 21.65
N ASN A 156 -11.30 7.01 21.63
CA ASN A 156 -12.09 6.18 22.56
C ASN A 156 -11.25 5.58 23.72
N THR A 157 -10.01 6.03 23.87
CA THR A 157 -9.00 5.43 24.75
C THR A 157 -8.51 6.41 25.80
N VAL A 158 -8.02 5.87 26.93
CA VAL A 158 -7.37 6.64 28.01
C VAL A 158 -5.86 6.77 27.82
N ALA A 159 -5.30 6.09 26.81
CA ALA A 159 -3.87 6.16 26.50
C ALA A 159 -3.50 7.54 25.98
N GLN A 160 -2.35 8.06 26.40
CA GLN A 160 -1.86 9.36 25.93
C GLN A 160 -1.47 9.26 24.44
N PRO A 161 -1.63 10.33 23.63
CA PRO A 161 -1.26 10.35 22.21
C PRO A 161 0.15 9.81 21.92
N ARG A 162 1.13 10.18 22.75
CA ARG A 162 2.52 9.70 22.62
C ARG A 162 2.65 8.18 22.83
N GLN A 163 1.84 7.60 23.71
CA GLN A 163 1.82 6.15 23.93
C GLN A 163 1.20 5.41 22.74
N LEU A 164 0.13 5.97 22.14
CA LEU A 164 -0.46 5.44 20.91
C LEU A 164 0.55 5.45 19.76
N ALA A 165 1.31 6.54 19.61
CA ALA A 165 2.40 6.62 18.63
C ALA A 165 3.47 5.55 18.85
N TYR A 166 3.92 5.34 20.11
CA TYR A 166 4.87 4.27 20.43
C TYR A 166 4.32 2.88 20.11
N GLN A 167 3.04 2.63 20.40
CA GLN A 167 2.39 1.35 20.12
C GLN A 167 2.34 1.08 18.62
N LEU A 168 1.95 2.09 17.82
CA LEU A 168 1.87 1.96 16.37
C LEU A 168 3.25 1.70 15.75
N LEU A 169 4.29 2.44 16.17
CA LEU A 169 5.66 2.18 15.73
C LEU A 169 6.19 0.82 16.18
N ALA A 170 5.92 0.42 17.43
CA ALA A 170 6.35 -0.89 17.91
C ALA A 170 5.71 -2.03 17.12
N GLN A 171 4.41 -1.91 16.79
CA GLN A 171 3.72 -2.86 15.94
C GLN A 171 4.34 -2.91 14.54
N TRP A 172 4.62 -1.76 13.92
CA TRP A 172 5.28 -1.70 12.63
C TRP A 172 6.54 -2.55 12.57
N TYR A 173 7.51 -2.28 13.45
CA TYR A 173 8.80 -2.98 13.43
C TYR A 173 8.63 -4.46 13.79
N GLY A 174 7.73 -4.78 14.72
CA GLY A 174 7.42 -6.16 15.08
C GLY A 174 6.74 -6.95 13.95
N LEU A 175 5.90 -6.28 13.14
CA LEU A 175 5.22 -6.88 12.01
C LEU A 175 6.18 -7.15 10.85
N GLN A 176 7.16 -6.29 10.61
CA GLN A 176 8.21 -6.54 9.60
C GLN A 176 8.99 -7.81 9.89
N ILE A 177 9.39 -8.02 11.16
CA ILE A 177 10.10 -9.23 11.57
C ILE A 177 9.20 -10.46 11.38
N GLN A 178 7.94 -10.40 11.79
CA GLN A 178 6.98 -11.52 11.63
C GLN A 178 6.70 -11.82 10.16
N TRP A 179 6.57 -10.79 9.33
CA TRP A 179 6.34 -10.91 7.90
C TRP A 179 7.50 -11.66 7.20
N LEU A 180 8.75 -11.48 7.64
CA LEU A 180 9.89 -12.26 7.12
C LEU A 180 9.79 -13.77 7.39
N TYR A 181 8.99 -14.21 8.37
CA TYR A 181 8.74 -15.63 8.60
C TYR A 181 7.58 -16.18 7.76
N ALA A 182 6.63 -15.33 7.35
CA ALA A 182 5.42 -15.72 6.64
C ALA A 182 4.89 -14.56 5.77
N THR A 183 5.53 -14.34 4.63
CA THR A 183 5.31 -13.17 3.76
C THR A 183 3.88 -13.07 3.21
N ASP A 184 3.21 -14.20 3.05
CA ASP A 184 1.85 -14.30 2.51
C ASP A 184 0.76 -14.37 3.60
N GLU A 185 1.15 -14.52 4.87
CA GLU A 185 0.19 -14.73 5.97
C GLU A 185 -0.01 -13.51 6.86
N ILE A 186 0.95 -12.57 6.88
CA ILE A 186 0.91 -11.41 7.78
C ILE A 186 0.36 -10.17 7.06
N PRO A 187 -0.91 -9.77 7.30
CA PRO A 187 -1.51 -8.61 6.64
C PRO A 187 -1.10 -7.32 7.37
N VAL A 188 0.17 -6.90 7.19
CA VAL A 188 0.78 -5.76 7.91
C VAL A 188 -0.11 -4.51 7.89
N ASN A 189 -0.58 -4.11 6.71
CA ASN A 189 -1.43 -2.92 6.54
C ASN A 189 -2.74 -3.05 7.30
N ALA A 190 -3.41 -4.21 7.23
CA ALA A 190 -4.68 -4.42 7.91
C ALA A 190 -4.53 -4.33 9.44
N VAL A 191 -3.44 -4.87 9.99
CA VAL A 191 -3.16 -4.81 11.44
C VAL A 191 -2.88 -3.36 11.87
N LEU A 192 -2.09 -2.60 11.12
CA LEU A 192 -1.82 -1.19 11.42
C LEU A 192 -3.08 -0.32 11.30
N THR A 193 -3.87 -0.50 10.23
CA THR A 193 -5.17 0.15 10.04
C THR A 193 -6.09 -0.14 11.22
N GLN A 194 -6.19 -1.41 11.64
CA GLN A 194 -7.01 -1.80 12.78
C GLN A 194 -6.58 -1.10 14.06
N THR A 195 -5.27 -0.96 14.31
CA THR A 195 -4.77 -0.25 15.49
C THR A 195 -5.17 1.22 15.50
N VAL A 196 -5.07 1.91 14.36
CA VAL A 196 -5.51 3.31 14.24
C VAL A 196 -7.02 3.42 14.48
N LEU A 197 -7.82 2.61 13.78
CA LEU A 197 -9.28 2.65 13.88
C LEU A 197 -9.79 2.23 15.26
N ALA A 198 -9.11 1.31 15.95
CA ALA A 198 -9.47 0.88 17.29
C ALA A 198 -9.30 1.98 18.33
N ALA A 199 -8.47 3.00 18.07
CA ALA A 199 -8.30 4.16 18.94
C ALA A 199 -9.43 5.20 18.76
N LEU A 200 -10.30 5.07 17.76
CA LEU A 200 -11.32 6.07 17.42
C LEU A 200 -12.67 5.81 18.08
N ASP A 201 -13.35 6.88 18.49
CA ASP A 201 -14.72 6.86 18.99
C ASP A 201 -15.72 7.10 17.84
N PHE A 202 -16.18 6.02 17.22
CA PHE A 202 -17.18 6.08 16.15
C PHE A 202 -18.57 6.56 16.61
N THR A 203 -18.79 6.77 17.91
CA THR A 203 -20.04 7.40 18.40
C THR A 203 -20.01 8.92 18.27
N LYS A 204 -18.84 9.50 18.02
CA LYS A 204 -18.67 10.93 17.82
C LYS A 204 -19.05 11.34 16.41
N GLU A 205 -19.80 12.43 16.33
CA GLU A 205 -20.17 13.07 15.08
C GLU A 205 -18.92 13.46 14.28
N GLY A 206 -18.90 13.12 12.99
CA GLY A 206 -17.81 13.46 12.09
C GLY A 206 -16.67 12.44 12.05
N VAL A 207 -16.53 11.53 13.02
CA VAL A 207 -15.44 10.52 12.99
C VAL A 207 -15.66 9.56 11.83
N LEU A 208 -16.88 9.03 11.72
CA LEU A 208 -17.24 8.09 10.67
C LEU A 208 -17.08 8.73 9.29
N GLU A 209 -17.59 9.95 9.11
CA GLU A 209 -17.46 10.73 7.88
C GLU A 209 -15.99 11.01 7.55
N THR A 210 -15.16 11.35 8.53
CA THR A 210 -13.75 11.65 8.30
C THR A 210 -12.98 10.39 7.86
N VAL A 211 -13.21 9.26 8.54
CA VAL A 211 -12.60 7.98 8.16
C VAL A 211 -13.03 7.59 6.74
N LEU A 212 -14.32 7.66 6.43
CA LEU A 212 -14.86 7.23 5.12
C LEU A 212 -14.62 8.24 3.97
N ALA A 213 -14.42 9.52 4.28
CA ALA A 213 -14.03 10.52 3.29
C ALA A 213 -12.52 10.53 3.05
N SER A 214 -11.75 10.06 4.03
CA SER A 214 -10.33 9.86 3.85
C SER A 214 -10.06 8.67 2.97
N SER A 215 -8.87 8.71 2.41
CA SER A 215 -8.23 7.62 1.72
C SER A 215 -8.01 6.34 2.54
N PHE A 216 -8.22 6.38 3.86
CA PHE A 216 -8.27 5.20 4.72
C PHE A 216 -9.41 4.25 4.39
N SER A 217 -10.32 4.59 3.50
CA SER A 217 -11.48 3.78 3.10
C SER A 217 -11.13 2.56 2.24
N SER A 218 -10.09 1.80 2.62
CA SER A 218 -9.81 0.50 2.01
C SER A 218 -10.90 -0.51 2.38
N PRO A 219 -11.05 -1.65 1.68
CA PRO A 219 -12.00 -2.69 2.04
C PRO A 219 -11.80 -3.18 3.48
N GLU A 220 -10.56 -3.25 3.94
CA GLU A 220 -10.21 -3.64 5.30
C GLU A 220 -10.72 -2.63 6.32
N ALA A 221 -10.49 -1.34 6.08
CA ALA A 221 -10.98 -0.28 6.94
C ALA A 221 -12.51 -0.22 6.96
N ILE A 222 -13.16 -0.36 5.80
CA ILE A 222 -14.61 -0.48 5.70
C ILE A 222 -15.08 -1.65 6.56
N ALA A 223 -14.49 -2.84 6.41
CA ALA A 223 -14.85 -4.01 7.20
C ALA A 223 -14.67 -3.79 8.71
N ILE A 224 -13.62 -3.06 9.13
CA ILE A 224 -13.43 -2.67 10.53
C ILE A 224 -14.55 -1.72 10.99
N VAL A 225 -14.86 -0.68 10.21
CA VAL A 225 -15.95 0.25 10.51
C VAL A 225 -17.30 -0.47 10.61
N GLN A 226 -17.58 -1.42 9.71
CA GLN A 226 -18.80 -2.23 9.75
C GLN A 226 -18.90 -3.02 11.06
N ARG A 227 -17.79 -3.65 11.50
CA ARG A 227 -17.75 -4.39 12.78
C ARG A 227 -17.92 -3.46 13.99
N SER A 228 -17.33 -2.26 13.95
CA SER A 228 -17.37 -1.30 15.05
C SER A 228 -18.70 -0.56 15.17
N THR A 229 -19.39 -0.30 14.05
CA THR A 229 -20.60 0.54 14.00
C THR A 229 -21.89 -0.23 13.73
N GLY A 230 -21.78 -1.44 13.18
CA GLY A 230 -22.92 -2.22 12.69
C GLY A 230 -23.52 -1.72 11.37
N LEU A 231 -22.99 -0.66 10.77
CA LEU A 231 -23.45 -0.16 9.48
C LEU A 231 -22.96 -1.08 8.37
N SER A 232 -23.82 -1.48 7.44
CA SER A 232 -23.39 -2.20 6.24
C SER A 232 -22.72 -1.26 5.24
N LEU A 233 -21.94 -1.79 4.28
CA LEU A 233 -21.42 -1.00 3.16
C LEU A 233 -22.57 -0.31 2.39
N SER A 234 -23.67 -1.03 2.18
CA SER A 234 -24.88 -0.47 1.57
C SER A 234 -25.43 0.72 2.37
N ASP A 235 -25.51 0.61 3.70
CA ASP A 235 -25.95 1.73 4.54
C ASP A 235 -25.03 2.95 4.38
N MET A 236 -23.71 2.74 4.37
CA MET A 236 -22.73 3.82 4.23
C MET A 236 -22.86 4.53 2.88
N LEU A 237 -23.03 3.78 1.79
CA LEU A 237 -23.22 4.33 0.45
C LEU A 237 -24.56 5.07 0.32
N GLN A 238 -25.66 4.47 0.80
CA GLN A 238 -27.00 5.08 0.72
C GLN A 238 -27.10 6.37 1.56
N ARG A 239 -26.43 6.42 2.71
CA ARG A 239 -26.36 7.63 3.54
C ARG A 239 -25.36 8.67 3.01
N GLY A 240 -24.63 8.36 1.93
CA GLY A 240 -23.63 9.23 1.34
C GLY A 240 -22.38 9.42 2.18
N LEU A 241 -22.15 8.53 3.17
CA LEU A 241 -20.98 8.54 4.05
C LEU A 241 -19.73 8.03 3.33
N LEU A 242 -19.91 7.08 2.41
CA LEU A 242 -18.89 6.62 1.48
C LEU A 242 -19.36 6.94 0.05
N LYS A 243 -18.43 7.31 -0.83
CA LYS A 243 -18.72 7.51 -2.25
C LYS A 243 -17.77 6.66 -3.09
N LEU A 244 -18.33 5.87 -4.00
CA LEU A 244 -17.56 5.17 -5.04
C LEU A 244 -17.34 6.11 -6.22
N THR A 245 -16.47 7.12 -6.03
CA THR A 245 -16.09 8.01 -7.12
C THR A 245 -15.16 7.28 -8.11
N HIS A 246 -15.06 7.79 -9.34
CA HIS A 246 -14.13 7.26 -10.34
C HIS A 246 -12.68 7.17 -9.81
N ASP A 247 -12.24 8.17 -9.03
CA ASP A 247 -10.89 8.16 -8.44
C ASP A 247 -10.74 7.15 -7.30
N ASN A 248 -11.80 6.90 -6.50
CA ASN A 248 -11.76 5.83 -5.51
C ASN A 248 -11.81 4.44 -6.15
N LEU A 249 -12.52 4.29 -7.26
CA LEU A 249 -12.62 3.02 -8.00
C LEU A 249 -11.31 2.55 -8.61
N LYS A 250 -10.37 3.46 -8.91
CA LYS A 250 -9.00 3.12 -9.31
C LYS A 250 -8.32 2.19 -8.30
N ARG A 251 -8.59 2.38 -7.00
CA ARG A 251 -7.99 1.59 -5.91
C ARG A 251 -8.48 0.15 -5.90
N TYR A 252 -9.70 -0.08 -6.40
CA TYR A 252 -10.29 -1.40 -6.55
C TYR A 252 -10.01 -2.01 -7.94
N GLY A 253 -9.20 -1.35 -8.77
CA GLY A 253 -8.98 -1.78 -10.17
C GLY A 253 -10.21 -1.62 -11.07
N LEU A 254 -11.23 -0.88 -10.62
CA LEU A 254 -12.53 -0.71 -11.29
C LEU A 254 -12.68 0.66 -11.98
N ALA A 255 -11.57 1.33 -12.28
CA ALA A 255 -11.58 2.68 -12.86
C ALA A 255 -12.36 2.77 -14.17
N GLU A 256 -12.30 1.71 -14.98
CA GLU A 256 -12.90 1.67 -16.30
C GLU A 256 -14.41 1.37 -16.26
N VAL A 257 -14.96 1.01 -15.09
CA VAL A 257 -16.39 0.69 -14.97
C VAL A 257 -17.22 1.97 -15.21
N PRO A 258 -18.18 1.95 -16.15
CA PRO A 258 -19.00 3.11 -16.44
C PRO A 258 -19.80 3.60 -15.22
N PRO A 259 -19.90 4.93 -14.99
CA PRO A 259 -20.59 5.49 -13.83
C PRO A 259 -22.04 5.01 -13.67
N GLU A 260 -22.77 4.83 -14.76
CA GLU A 260 -24.14 4.33 -14.75
C GLU A 260 -24.26 2.89 -14.21
N ILE A 261 -23.25 2.05 -14.44
CA ILE A 261 -23.20 0.69 -13.90
C ILE A 261 -22.84 0.73 -12.42
N ILE A 262 -21.91 1.61 -12.03
CA ILE A 262 -21.56 1.83 -10.61
C ILE A 262 -22.79 2.31 -9.83
N ASP A 263 -23.55 3.27 -10.37
CA ASP A 263 -24.76 3.76 -9.73
C ASP A 263 -25.76 2.62 -9.52
N LYS A 264 -25.96 1.75 -10.52
CA LYS A 264 -26.82 0.56 -10.35
C LYS A 264 -26.31 -0.39 -9.27
N ILE A 265 -25.01 -0.67 -9.26
CA ILE A 265 -24.37 -1.50 -8.23
C ILE A 265 -24.61 -0.91 -6.83
N VAL A 266 -24.42 0.40 -6.65
CA VAL A 266 -24.61 1.07 -5.37
C VAL A 266 -26.07 1.01 -4.92
N HIS A 267 -27.01 1.35 -5.81
CA HIS A 267 -28.44 1.41 -5.49
C HIS A 267 -29.07 0.03 -5.32
N SER A 268 -28.43 -1.03 -5.80
CA SER A 268 -28.90 -2.40 -5.63
C SER A 268 -28.97 -2.86 -4.17
N GLY A 269 -28.13 -2.28 -3.30
CA GLY A 269 -27.99 -2.68 -1.90
C GLY A 269 -27.39 -4.06 -1.67
N ILE A 270 -26.90 -4.74 -2.71
CA ILE A 270 -26.32 -6.09 -2.61
C ILE A 270 -24.78 -6.11 -2.61
N LEU A 271 -24.14 -4.95 -2.76
CA LEU A 271 -22.68 -4.80 -2.70
C LEU A 271 -22.18 -4.95 -1.25
N THR A 272 -21.19 -5.81 -1.06
CA THR A 272 -20.55 -6.07 0.23
C THR A 272 -19.08 -5.62 0.23
N SER A 273 -18.48 -5.53 1.41
CA SER A 273 -17.04 -5.23 1.54
C SER A 273 -16.16 -6.35 0.99
N GLU A 274 -16.59 -7.60 1.08
CA GLU A 274 -15.92 -8.76 0.46
C GLU A 274 -15.88 -8.64 -1.07
N ASP A 275 -16.93 -8.09 -1.69
CA ASP A 275 -16.95 -7.87 -3.14
C ASP A 275 -15.91 -6.80 -3.56
N LEU A 276 -15.75 -5.74 -2.76
CA LEU A 276 -14.72 -4.71 -3.00
C LEU A 276 -13.29 -5.24 -2.76
N ALA A 277 -13.10 -6.07 -1.73
CA ALA A 277 -11.81 -6.72 -1.48
C ALA A 277 -11.44 -7.65 -2.64
N TYR A 278 -12.37 -8.48 -3.11
CA TYR A 278 -12.15 -9.32 -4.28
C TYR A 278 -11.80 -8.48 -5.51
N ALA A 279 -12.50 -7.35 -5.72
CA ALA A 279 -12.23 -6.45 -6.84
C ALA A 279 -10.82 -5.85 -6.77
N GLN A 280 -10.37 -5.42 -5.60
CA GLN A 280 -9.02 -4.91 -5.40
C GLN A 280 -7.95 -5.93 -5.80
N ASP A 281 -8.12 -7.19 -5.38
CA ASP A 281 -7.13 -8.25 -5.61
C ASP A 281 -7.13 -8.74 -7.07
N ASN A 282 -8.29 -8.79 -7.71
CA ASN A 282 -8.46 -9.43 -9.01
C ASN A 282 -8.68 -8.45 -10.17
N ARG A 283 -8.88 -7.16 -9.87
CA ARG A 283 -9.29 -6.11 -10.81
C ARG A 283 -10.56 -6.50 -11.59
N ALA A 284 -11.44 -7.26 -10.96
CA ALA A 284 -12.64 -7.85 -11.54
C ALA A 284 -13.68 -8.15 -10.45
N PHE A 285 -14.95 -8.23 -10.82
CA PHE A 285 -16.00 -8.68 -9.91
C PHE A 285 -16.06 -10.20 -9.81
N SER A 286 -16.36 -10.72 -8.61
CA SER A 286 -16.48 -12.17 -8.41
C SER A 286 -17.67 -12.75 -9.17
N ILE A 287 -17.58 -14.02 -9.55
CA ILE A 287 -18.69 -14.75 -10.21
C ILE A 287 -19.93 -14.73 -9.33
N GLU A 288 -19.74 -14.87 -8.01
CA GLU A 288 -20.84 -14.86 -7.05
C GLU A 288 -21.55 -13.51 -7.05
N PHE A 289 -20.80 -12.40 -6.95
CA PHE A 289 -21.37 -11.06 -6.96
C PHE A 289 -22.11 -10.77 -8.27
N LEU A 290 -21.49 -11.07 -9.42
CA LEU A 290 -22.10 -10.91 -10.74
C LEU A 290 -23.35 -11.78 -10.89
N GLY A 291 -23.34 -13.00 -10.35
CA GLY A 291 -24.51 -13.87 -10.27
C GLY A 291 -25.64 -13.24 -9.47
N ARG A 292 -25.36 -12.66 -8.30
CA ARG A 292 -26.36 -11.93 -7.50
C ARG A 292 -26.93 -10.74 -8.29
N MET A 293 -26.10 -9.98 -8.98
CA MET A 293 -26.53 -8.84 -9.82
C MET A 293 -27.46 -9.26 -10.96
N VAL A 294 -27.13 -10.35 -11.66
CA VAL A 294 -27.93 -10.89 -12.76
C VAL A 294 -29.25 -11.46 -12.25
N VAL A 295 -29.23 -12.30 -11.21
CA VAL A 295 -30.43 -12.95 -10.66
C VAL A 295 -31.43 -11.93 -10.11
N ASN A 296 -30.94 -10.84 -9.52
CA ASN A 296 -31.80 -9.75 -9.03
C ASN A 296 -32.19 -8.73 -10.12
N GLY A 297 -31.82 -8.96 -11.39
CA GLY A 297 -32.17 -8.11 -12.51
C GLY A 297 -31.53 -6.71 -12.47
N VAL A 298 -30.44 -6.55 -11.73
CA VAL A 298 -29.73 -5.26 -11.60
C VAL A 298 -28.89 -4.98 -12.85
N LEU A 299 -28.27 -6.03 -13.41
CA LEU A 299 -27.39 -5.94 -14.58
C LEU A 299 -28.10 -6.45 -15.85
N THR A 300 -28.12 -5.63 -16.91
CA THR A 300 -28.67 -6.04 -18.22
C THR A 300 -27.62 -6.75 -19.08
N THR A 301 -28.06 -7.41 -20.15
CA THR A 301 -27.15 -8.11 -21.10
C THR A 301 -26.14 -7.20 -21.76
N ASP A 302 -26.55 -5.99 -22.13
CA ASP A 302 -25.64 -5.04 -22.76
C ASP A 302 -24.59 -4.56 -21.75
N GLU A 303 -24.99 -4.25 -20.51
CA GLU A 303 -24.08 -3.82 -19.45
C GLU A 303 -23.12 -4.92 -19.02
N TYR A 304 -23.57 -6.17 -18.96
CA TYR A 304 -22.71 -7.32 -18.72
C TYR A 304 -21.65 -7.47 -19.83
N THR A 305 -22.04 -7.27 -21.08
CA THR A 305 -21.12 -7.32 -22.22
C THR A 305 -20.06 -6.22 -22.10
N VAL A 306 -20.46 -5.00 -21.74
CA VAL A 306 -19.53 -3.89 -21.48
C VAL A 306 -18.52 -4.26 -20.38
N LEU A 307 -18.98 -4.80 -19.24
CA LEU A 307 -18.06 -5.23 -18.16
C LEU A 307 -17.12 -6.34 -18.62
N SER A 308 -17.59 -7.26 -19.46
CA SER A 308 -16.77 -8.33 -20.04
C SER A 308 -15.70 -7.78 -20.99
N ASP A 309 -16.05 -6.83 -21.86
CA ASP A 309 -15.12 -6.21 -22.80
C ASP A 309 -14.03 -5.39 -22.09
N LEU A 310 -14.36 -4.83 -20.92
CA LEU A 310 -13.42 -4.12 -20.05
C LEU A 310 -12.54 -5.05 -19.20
N GLY A 311 -12.78 -6.37 -19.23
CA GLY A 311 -12.05 -7.35 -18.41
C GLY A 311 -12.44 -7.35 -16.93
N ILE A 312 -13.57 -6.72 -16.57
CA ILE A 312 -14.11 -6.67 -15.20
C ILE A 312 -14.85 -7.97 -14.84
N VAL A 313 -15.17 -8.80 -15.84
CA VAL A 313 -15.74 -10.14 -15.65
C VAL A 313 -14.65 -11.19 -15.83
N PRO A 314 -14.42 -12.09 -14.85
CA PRO A 314 -13.48 -13.19 -15.00
C PRO A 314 -13.84 -14.08 -16.20
N ALA A 315 -12.85 -14.49 -17.00
CA ALA A 315 -13.08 -15.25 -18.25
C ALA A 315 -13.92 -16.53 -18.05
N GLU A 316 -13.69 -17.21 -16.94
CA GLU A 316 -14.43 -18.40 -16.49
C GLU A 316 -15.90 -18.13 -16.13
N ALA A 317 -16.24 -16.89 -15.77
CA ALA A 317 -17.61 -16.46 -15.46
C ALA A 317 -18.44 -16.18 -16.73
N VAL A 318 -17.77 -15.84 -17.85
CA VAL A 318 -18.40 -15.37 -19.08
C VAL A 318 -19.44 -16.36 -19.60
N ALA A 319 -19.04 -17.62 -19.78
CA ALA A 319 -19.92 -18.65 -20.32
C ALA A 319 -21.11 -18.96 -19.39
N ALA A 320 -20.87 -19.05 -18.08
CA ALA A 320 -21.90 -19.41 -17.10
C ALA A 320 -22.97 -18.33 -16.98
N LEU A 321 -22.59 -17.07 -16.84
CA LEU A 321 -23.53 -15.96 -16.64
C LEU A 321 -24.25 -15.57 -17.94
N THR A 322 -23.59 -15.69 -19.11
CA THR A 322 -24.26 -15.50 -20.41
C THR A 322 -25.43 -16.46 -20.59
N ALA A 323 -25.27 -17.73 -20.18
CA ALA A 323 -26.34 -18.72 -20.25
C ALA A 323 -27.52 -18.40 -19.32
N VAL A 324 -27.24 -17.93 -18.09
CA VAL A 324 -28.28 -17.50 -17.13
C VAL A 324 -29.07 -16.31 -17.67
N MET A 325 -28.38 -15.33 -18.25
CA MET A 325 -28.97 -14.12 -18.83
C MET A 325 -29.87 -14.44 -20.03
N ALA A 326 -29.42 -15.35 -20.91
CA ALA A 326 -30.21 -15.81 -22.05
C ALA A 326 -31.48 -16.56 -21.61
N ALA A 327 -31.39 -17.38 -20.56
CA ALA A 327 -32.54 -18.10 -20.00
C ALA A 327 -33.56 -17.16 -19.34
N GLY A 328 -33.09 -16.13 -18.62
CA GLY A 328 -33.96 -15.11 -18.02
C GLY A 328 -34.70 -14.27 -19.06
N ALA A 329 -34.03 -13.88 -20.15
CA ALA A 329 -34.65 -13.14 -21.26
C ALA A 329 -35.75 -13.94 -21.98
N MET A 330 -35.62 -15.27 -22.06
CA MET A 330 -36.67 -16.16 -22.60
C MET A 330 -37.91 -16.27 -21.70
N GLN A 331 -37.78 -16.08 -20.38
CA GLN A 331 -38.91 -16.14 -19.44
C GLN A 331 -39.69 -14.82 -19.35
N ALA A 332 -39.08 -13.69 -19.69
CA ALA A 332 -39.71 -12.36 -19.65
C ALA A 332 -40.52 -12.00 -20.91
N GLN A 333 -40.48 -12.82 -21.97
CA GLN A 333 -41.35 -12.63 -23.13
C GLN A 333 -42.78 -13.10 -22.81
N PRO A 334 -43.81 -12.24 -22.94
CA PRO A 334 -45.19 -12.67 -22.71
C PRO A 334 -45.55 -13.74 -23.74
N GLN A 335 -46.05 -14.89 -23.26
CA GLN A 335 -46.68 -15.88 -24.12
C GLN A 335 -47.81 -15.18 -24.89
N LYS A 336 -47.64 -15.06 -26.20
CA LYS A 336 -48.69 -14.64 -27.13
C LYS A 336 -49.82 -15.67 -27.16
#